data_AF-A0AAU6HMS9-F1
#
_entry.id   AF-A0AAU6HMS9-F1
#
_cell.length_a   1.000
_cell.length_b   1.000
_cell.length_c   1.000
_cell.angle_alpha   90.00
_cell.angle_beta   90.00
_cell.angle_gamma   90.00
#
_symmetry.space_group_name_H-M   'P 1'
#
loop_
_entity.id
_entity.type
_entity.pdbx_description
1 polymer ?
#
loop_
_entity_poly.entity_id
_entity_poly.type
_entity_poly.pdbx_seq_one_letter_code
_entity_poly.pdbx_strand_id
1 'polypeptide(L)'
;MSDYQQPGYGPYGGGPQQPYGAPQQGWPGGAPGGYGYPGPQQPGYGTQPPPASTNSAMWAHLGTLLVVAGGSVMCCGLGAFLGWIFPLSVRNNVRHKQDPYVRHHATQALNFGITQAVMAAIGVVLYFGSALIFAAVATETQRQSSGLAVPLLTVVAIMGTYGIAGLVCAIMGTVKATRGELWTYPRLIAWPLSKG
;
A
#
# COMPACT_ATOMS: atom_id res chain seq x y z
N MET A 1 -15.30 -12.57 17.55
CA MET A 1 -16.36 -12.62 16.52
C MET A 1 -16.55 -11.22 15.96
N SER A 2 -16.13 -11.00 14.73
CA SER A 2 -16.49 -9.87 13.86
C SER A 2 -15.94 -10.23 12.49
N ASP A 3 -16.77 -10.94 11.73
CA ASP A 3 -16.52 -11.37 10.37
C ASP A 3 -16.49 -10.14 9.46
N TYR A 4 -15.31 -9.79 8.97
CA TYR A 4 -15.21 -8.87 7.85
C TYR A 4 -15.60 -9.63 6.59
N GLN A 5 -16.85 -9.47 6.17
CA GLN A 5 -17.28 -9.82 4.81
C GLN A 5 -16.42 -9.01 3.82
N GLN A 6 -15.43 -9.69 3.22
CA GLN A 6 -14.68 -9.20 2.08
C GLN A 6 -15.61 -9.16 0.85
N PRO A 7 -15.67 -8.06 0.09
CA PRO A 7 -16.10 -8.11 -1.30
C PRO A 7 -15.05 -8.94 -2.06
N GLY A 8 -15.41 -10.19 -2.36
CA GLY A 8 -14.53 -11.17 -2.99
C GLY A 8 -14.14 -10.77 -4.42
N TYR A 9 -12.89 -10.38 -4.62
CA TYR A 9 -12.22 -10.50 -5.91
C TYR A 9 -11.52 -11.86 -5.93
N GLY A 10 -12.17 -12.86 -6.53
CA GLY A 10 -11.60 -14.19 -6.76
C GLY A 10 -10.60 -14.21 -7.94
N PRO A 11 -9.73 -15.22 -8.02
CA PRO A 11 -8.76 -15.37 -9.10
C PRO A 11 -9.45 -15.74 -10.43
N TYR A 12 -9.04 -15.08 -11.52
CA TYR A 12 -9.52 -15.35 -12.87
C TYR A 12 -9.15 -16.77 -13.32
N GLY A 13 -10.15 -17.64 -13.44
CA GLY A 13 -10.04 -18.92 -14.16
C GLY A 13 -10.08 -18.69 -15.66
N GLY A 14 -9.10 -19.23 -16.39
CA GLY A 14 -8.98 -19.10 -17.83
C GLY A 14 -10.19 -19.66 -18.57
N GLY A 15 -10.88 -18.80 -19.33
CA GLY A 15 -11.87 -19.17 -20.33
C GLY A 15 -11.26 -19.18 -21.74
N PRO A 16 -11.76 -20.00 -22.67
CA PRO A 16 -11.17 -20.20 -23.99
C PRO A 16 -11.21 -18.93 -24.86
N GLN A 17 -10.09 -18.63 -25.53
CA GLN A 17 -9.98 -17.62 -26.58
C GLN A 17 -10.97 -17.91 -27.72
N GLN A 18 -11.84 -16.95 -28.04
CA GLN A 18 -12.65 -16.99 -29.26
C GLN A 18 -12.03 -16.14 -30.39
N PRO A 19 -12.18 -16.56 -31.67
CA PRO A 19 -11.43 -16.01 -32.79
C PRO A 19 -12.07 -14.75 -33.39
N TYR A 20 -11.21 -13.93 -33.99
CA TYR A 20 -11.47 -12.64 -34.63
C TYR A 20 -12.58 -12.65 -35.71
N GLY A 21 -13.54 -11.70 -35.65
CA GLY A 21 -14.59 -11.54 -36.68
C GLY A 21 -15.36 -10.20 -36.66
N ALA A 22 -15.06 -9.36 -37.65
CA ALA A 22 -15.83 -8.29 -38.36
C ALA A 22 -16.67 -7.21 -37.62
N PRO A 23 -16.70 -5.95 -38.14
CA PRO A 23 -17.46 -4.84 -37.56
C PRO A 23 -18.91 -4.81 -38.07
N GLN A 24 -19.89 -4.57 -37.19
CA GLN A 24 -21.28 -4.32 -37.59
C GLN A 24 -21.66 -2.84 -37.37
N GLN A 25 -21.72 -2.10 -38.48
CA GLN A 25 -22.46 -0.85 -38.65
C GLN A 25 -23.93 -1.18 -39.00
N GLY A 26 -24.89 -0.44 -38.44
CA GLY A 26 -26.30 -0.47 -38.87
C GLY A 26 -27.20 0.48 -38.06
N TRP A 27 -27.78 1.47 -38.74
CA TRP A 27 -28.49 2.66 -38.25
C TRP A 27 -30.01 2.39 -37.89
N PRO A 28 -30.78 3.40 -37.40
CA PRO A 28 -31.94 3.31 -36.51
C PRO A 28 -33.30 3.25 -37.24
N GLY A 29 -34.33 2.74 -36.56
CA GLY A 29 -35.71 2.79 -37.03
C GLY A 29 -36.70 2.35 -35.94
N GLY A 30 -37.66 3.21 -35.61
CA GLY A 30 -38.67 2.96 -34.57
C GLY A 30 -39.98 2.38 -35.09
N ALA A 31 -40.88 2.04 -34.16
CA ALA A 31 -42.34 2.20 -34.25
C ALA A 31 -43.01 1.84 -32.91
N PRO A 32 -44.20 2.40 -32.60
CA PRO A 32 -44.77 2.47 -31.26
C PRO A 32 -45.90 1.45 -31.01
N GLY A 33 -46.08 1.06 -29.75
CA GLY A 33 -47.34 0.52 -29.23
C GLY A 33 -47.59 -0.98 -29.48
N GLY A 34 -47.32 -1.80 -28.47
CA GLY A 34 -47.79 -3.17 -28.40
C GLY A 34 -47.93 -3.60 -26.94
N TYR A 35 -49.16 -3.91 -26.51
CA TYR A 35 -49.45 -4.50 -25.20
C TYR A 35 -48.88 -5.93 -25.17
N GLY A 36 -47.62 -6.06 -24.78
CA GLY A 36 -46.90 -7.33 -24.67
C GLY A 36 -47.02 -7.91 -23.27
N TYR A 37 -47.49 -9.17 -23.20
CA TYR A 37 -47.36 -10.05 -22.04
C TYR A 37 -45.95 -9.99 -21.43
N PRO A 38 -45.79 -10.07 -20.09
CA PRO A 38 -44.47 -10.18 -19.48
C PRO A 38 -43.83 -11.50 -19.93
N GLY A 39 -42.87 -11.39 -20.86
CA GLY A 39 -42.04 -12.51 -21.26
C GLY A 39 -41.16 -12.99 -20.11
N PRO A 40 -40.71 -14.26 -20.13
CA PRO A 40 -39.79 -14.77 -19.12
C PRO A 40 -38.53 -13.89 -19.06
N GLN A 41 -38.22 -13.44 -17.84
CA GLN A 41 -37.04 -12.62 -17.55
C GLN A 41 -35.79 -13.34 -18.09
N GLN A 42 -35.16 -12.77 -19.11
CA GLN A 42 -33.84 -13.22 -19.53
C GLN A 42 -32.90 -13.13 -18.34
N PRO A 43 -32.09 -14.17 -18.04
CA PRO A 43 -31.05 -14.09 -17.04
C PRO A 43 -30.12 -12.95 -17.44
N GLY A 44 -30.21 -11.83 -16.71
CA GLY A 44 -29.34 -10.70 -16.93
C GLY A 44 -27.91 -11.17 -16.74
N TYR A 45 -27.16 -11.25 -17.84
CA TYR A 45 -25.70 -11.29 -17.77
C TYR A 45 -25.30 -10.08 -16.95
N GLY A 46 -24.93 -10.31 -15.69
CA GLY A 46 -24.54 -9.25 -14.77
C GLY A 46 -23.47 -8.38 -15.44
N THR A 47 -23.58 -7.08 -15.27
CA THR A 47 -22.57 -6.13 -15.71
C THR A 47 -21.21 -6.60 -15.20
N GLN A 48 -20.29 -6.93 -16.13
CA GLN A 48 -18.92 -7.32 -15.79
C GLN A 48 -18.33 -6.20 -14.91
N PRO A 49 -17.76 -6.53 -13.72
CA PRO A 49 -17.18 -5.51 -12.86
C PRO A 49 -16.10 -4.73 -13.63
N PRO A 50 -16.00 -3.41 -13.41
CA PRO A 50 -15.00 -2.60 -14.08
C PRO A 50 -13.59 -3.14 -13.78
N PRO A 51 -12.66 -3.07 -14.75
CA PRO A 51 -11.29 -3.53 -14.54
C PRO A 51 -10.63 -2.76 -13.39
N ALA A 52 -9.78 -3.45 -12.61
CA ALA A 52 -9.11 -2.86 -11.47
C ALA A 52 -8.22 -1.67 -11.88
N SER A 53 -8.28 -0.56 -11.14
CA SER A 53 -7.45 0.63 -11.37
C SER A 53 -6.01 0.44 -10.86
N THR A 54 -5.26 -0.46 -11.51
CA THR A 54 -3.92 -0.89 -11.10
C THR A 54 -2.90 0.23 -11.00
N ASN A 55 -2.97 1.23 -11.90
CA ASN A 55 -2.00 2.34 -11.91
C ASN A 55 -2.03 3.16 -10.61
N SER A 56 -3.21 3.63 -10.18
CA SER A 56 -3.33 4.42 -8.93
C SER A 56 -2.99 3.61 -7.69
N ALA A 57 -3.38 2.33 -7.65
CA ALA A 57 -3.05 1.42 -6.55
C ALA A 57 -1.53 1.17 -6.45
N MET A 58 -0.87 0.94 -7.59
CA MET A 58 0.59 0.80 -7.68
C MET A 58 1.29 2.06 -7.16
N TRP A 59 0.86 3.24 -7.61
CA TRP A 59 1.44 4.50 -7.16
C TRP A 59 1.29 4.72 -5.65
N ALA A 60 0.20 4.28 -5.02
CA ALA A 60 0.06 4.40 -3.57
C ALA A 60 1.21 3.72 -2.81
N HIS A 61 1.59 2.50 -3.21
CA HIS A 61 2.72 1.78 -2.63
C HIS A 61 4.06 2.37 -3.07
N LEU A 62 4.23 2.63 -4.37
CA LEU A 62 5.49 3.11 -4.94
C LEU A 62 5.85 4.49 -4.40
N GLY A 63 4.91 5.42 -4.35
CA GLY A 63 5.14 6.76 -3.81
C GLY A 63 5.51 6.71 -2.32
N THR A 64 4.85 5.86 -1.54
CA THR A 64 5.24 5.61 -0.14
C THR A 64 6.67 5.07 -0.05
N LEU A 65 7.01 4.06 -0.87
CA LEU A 65 8.35 3.47 -0.92
C LEU A 65 9.42 4.49 -1.28
N LEU A 66 9.19 5.33 -2.29
CA LEU A 66 10.14 6.35 -2.74
C LEU A 66 10.39 7.39 -1.65
N VAL A 67 9.33 7.85 -0.98
CA VAL A 67 9.47 8.82 0.11
C VAL A 67 10.16 8.17 1.31
N VAL A 68 9.76 6.97 1.74
CA VAL A 68 10.37 6.29 2.89
C VAL A 68 11.81 5.90 2.61
N ALA A 69 12.12 5.20 1.52
CA ALA A 69 13.46 4.70 1.25
C ALA A 69 14.37 5.79 0.67
N GLY A 70 13.95 6.41 -0.44
CA GLY A 70 14.74 7.45 -1.11
C GLY A 70 14.89 8.70 -0.26
N GLY A 71 13.80 9.19 0.34
CA GLY A 71 13.84 10.35 1.21
C GLY A 71 14.61 10.13 2.51
N SER A 72 14.66 8.90 3.04
CA SER A 72 15.45 8.64 4.25
C SER A 72 16.95 8.63 3.96
N VAL A 73 17.37 8.06 2.84
CA VAL A 73 18.79 8.05 2.44
C VAL A 73 19.28 9.45 2.13
N MET A 74 18.48 10.27 1.45
CA MET A 74 18.88 11.61 1.01
C MET A 74 18.83 12.67 2.13
N CYS A 75 17.83 12.60 3.01
CA CYS A 75 17.53 13.65 3.99
C CYS A 75 17.63 13.17 5.44
N CYS A 76 18.68 12.40 5.77
CA CYS A 76 18.98 11.97 7.15
C CYS A 76 17.78 11.33 7.89
N GLY A 77 16.97 10.54 7.19
CA GLY A 77 15.79 9.87 7.78
C GLY A 77 14.47 10.63 7.69
N LEU A 78 14.44 11.87 7.17
CA LEU A 78 13.18 12.63 7.03
C LEU A 78 12.14 11.92 6.15
N GLY A 79 12.58 11.15 5.15
CA GLY A 79 11.67 10.38 4.30
C GLY A 79 10.77 9.41 5.07
N ALA A 80 11.29 8.76 6.11
CA ALA A 80 10.50 7.85 6.94
C ALA A 80 9.36 8.56 7.67
N PHE A 81 9.52 9.83 8.03
CA PHE A 81 8.48 10.64 8.67
C PHE A 81 7.40 11.12 7.71
N LEU A 82 7.70 11.21 6.41
CA LEU A 82 6.82 11.79 5.39
C LEU A 82 6.16 10.72 4.50
N GLY A 83 6.49 9.45 4.67
CA GLY A 83 6.01 8.33 3.84
C GLY A 83 4.50 8.22 3.70
N TRP A 84 3.75 8.68 4.69
CA TRP A 84 2.28 8.63 4.73
C TRP A 84 1.58 9.69 3.87
N ILE A 85 2.27 10.75 3.44
CA ILE A 85 1.65 11.87 2.73
C ILE A 85 1.15 11.44 1.34
N PHE A 86 1.98 10.72 0.59
CA PHE A 86 1.61 10.26 -0.75
C PHE A 86 0.39 9.32 -0.78
N PRO A 87 0.33 8.23 0.01
CA PRO A 87 -0.82 7.35 0.00
C PRO A 87 -2.08 8.03 0.55
N LEU A 88 -1.95 9.00 1.46
CA LEU A 88 -3.08 9.82 1.89
C LEU A 88 -3.65 10.66 0.74
N SER A 89 -2.79 11.25 -0.08
CA SER A 89 -3.19 12.00 -1.29
C SER A 89 -3.96 11.09 -2.27
N VAL A 90 -3.43 9.90 -2.57
CA VAL A 90 -4.10 8.93 -3.45
C VAL A 90 -5.46 8.51 -2.88
N ARG A 91 -5.52 8.22 -1.58
CA ARG A 91 -6.76 7.83 -0.89
C ARG A 91 -7.82 8.92 -0.88
N ASN A 92 -7.43 10.18 -0.72
CA ASN A 92 -8.36 11.31 -0.62
C ASN A 92 -8.78 11.88 -1.98
N ASN A 93 -8.14 11.46 -3.08
CA ASN A 93 -8.49 11.90 -4.42
C ASN A 93 -9.94 11.52 -4.76
N VAL A 94 -10.74 12.50 -5.17
CA VAL A 94 -12.16 12.34 -5.52
C VAL A 94 -12.40 11.27 -6.58
N ARG A 95 -11.45 11.08 -7.51
CA ARG A 95 -11.52 10.07 -8.57
C ARG A 95 -11.39 8.63 -8.05
N HIS A 96 -10.87 8.46 -6.84
CA HIS A 96 -10.57 7.14 -6.26
C HIS A 96 -11.46 6.83 -5.05
N LYS A 97 -12.29 7.78 -4.58
CA LYS A 97 -13.14 7.60 -3.38
C LYS A 97 -14.14 6.46 -3.48
N GLN A 98 -14.58 6.12 -4.69
CA GLN A 98 -15.54 5.04 -4.95
C GLN A 98 -14.87 3.76 -5.45
N ASP A 99 -13.54 3.76 -5.65
CA ASP A 99 -12.81 2.58 -6.11
C ASP A 99 -12.33 1.77 -4.90
N PRO A 100 -12.97 0.62 -4.58
CA PRO A 100 -12.59 -0.17 -3.42
C PRO A 100 -11.19 -0.77 -3.54
N TYR A 101 -10.72 -1.04 -4.75
CA TYR A 101 -9.39 -1.59 -5.00
C TYR A 101 -8.31 -0.55 -4.69
N VAL A 102 -8.44 0.67 -5.24
CA VAL A 102 -7.49 1.76 -4.94
C VAL A 102 -7.54 2.14 -3.48
N ARG A 103 -8.72 2.18 -2.86
CA ARG A 103 -8.84 2.48 -1.42
C ARG A 103 -8.17 1.44 -0.54
N HIS A 104 -8.31 0.15 -0.85
CA HIS A 104 -7.62 -0.91 -0.13
C HIS A 104 -6.10 -0.68 -0.16
N HIS A 105 -5.52 -0.57 -1.35
CA HIS A 105 -4.07 -0.37 -1.51
C HIS A 105 -3.58 0.96 -0.89
N ALA A 106 -4.33 2.04 -1.06
CA ALA A 106 -3.99 3.33 -0.48
C ALA A 106 -4.04 3.32 1.05
N THR A 107 -5.02 2.64 1.66
CA THR A 107 -5.07 2.44 3.11
C THR A 107 -3.91 1.57 3.61
N GLN A 108 -3.58 0.49 2.90
CA GLN A 108 -2.46 -0.38 3.25
C GLN A 108 -1.12 0.37 3.20
N ALA A 109 -0.89 1.13 2.13
CA ALA A 109 0.28 1.98 1.98
C ALA A 109 0.32 3.12 3.03
N LEU A 110 -0.83 3.71 3.36
CA LEU A 110 -0.93 4.73 4.41
C LEU A 110 -0.56 4.19 5.78
N ASN A 111 -1.12 3.04 6.15
CA ASN A 111 -0.82 2.35 7.40
C ASN A 111 0.67 1.99 7.50
N PHE A 112 1.28 1.53 6.40
CA PHE A 112 2.72 1.32 6.31
C PHE A 112 3.49 2.62 6.53
N GLY A 113 3.18 3.69 5.78
CA GLY A 113 3.87 4.98 5.90
C GLY A 113 3.81 5.58 7.31
N ILE A 114 2.65 5.48 8.00
CA ILE A 114 2.51 5.94 9.39
C ILE A 114 3.35 5.06 10.34
N THR A 115 3.32 3.74 10.15
CA THR A 115 4.12 2.81 10.96
C THR A 115 5.61 3.10 10.83
N GLN A 116 6.08 3.39 9.61
CA GLN A 116 7.47 3.79 9.38
C GLN A 116 7.82 5.11 10.05
N ALA A 117 6.91 6.09 10.06
CA ALA A 117 7.12 7.34 10.78
C ALA A 117 7.25 7.13 12.30
N VAL A 118 6.41 6.25 12.88
CA VAL A 118 6.50 5.91 14.31
C VAL A 118 7.80 5.16 14.62
N MET A 119 8.16 4.17 13.81
CA MET A 119 9.39 3.40 14.00
C MET A 119 10.64 4.28 13.82
N ALA A 120 10.61 5.25 12.90
CA ALA A 120 11.67 6.25 12.77
C ALA A 120 11.77 7.14 14.02
N ALA A 121 10.64 7.60 14.57
CA ALA A 121 10.63 8.37 15.82
C ALA A 121 11.25 7.57 16.99
N ILE A 122 10.85 6.31 17.14
CA ILE A 122 11.42 5.40 18.15
C ILE A 122 12.93 5.24 17.91
N GLY A 123 13.37 5.08 16.66
CA GLY A 123 14.77 4.94 16.30
C GLY A 123 15.60 6.17 16.67
N VAL A 124 15.07 7.36 16.40
CA VAL A 124 15.68 8.62 16.81
C VAL A 124 15.81 8.69 18.34
N VAL A 125 14.73 8.41 19.07
CA VAL A 125 14.74 8.41 20.54
C VAL A 125 15.74 7.41 21.10
N LEU A 126 15.79 6.18 20.58
CA LEU A 126 16.74 5.15 21.01
C LEU A 126 18.18 5.52 20.67
N TYR A 127 18.42 6.10 19.49
CA TYR A 127 19.75 6.51 19.06
C TYR A 127 20.30 7.65 19.94
N PHE A 128 19.55 8.74 20.08
CA PHE A 128 19.99 9.86 20.92
C PHE A 128 19.96 9.53 22.41
N GLY A 129 18.96 8.78 22.86
CA GLY A 129 18.86 8.33 24.25
C GLY A 129 20.05 7.45 24.64
N SER A 130 20.43 6.49 23.81
CA SER A 130 21.61 5.66 24.06
C SER A 130 22.92 6.47 24.00
N ALA A 131 23.05 7.43 23.08
CA ALA A 131 24.20 8.33 23.03
C ALA A 131 24.33 9.16 24.33
N LEU A 132 23.23 9.74 24.79
CA LEU A 132 23.20 10.58 25.99
C LEU A 132 23.49 9.78 27.26
N ILE A 133 22.83 8.62 27.42
CA ILE A 133 23.07 7.72 28.56
C ILE A 133 24.54 7.33 28.58
N PHE A 134 25.09 6.86 27.45
CA PHE A 134 26.49 6.46 27.39
C PHE A 134 27.42 7.62 27.71
N ALA A 135 27.19 8.82 27.17
CA ALA A 135 28.00 9.99 27.50
C ALA A 135 28.00 10.30 29.00
N ALA A 136 26.84 10.17 29.66
CA ALA A 136 26.68 10.43 31.09
C ALA A 136 27.33 9.37 31.99
N VAL A 137 27.25 8.08 31.63
CA VAL A 137 27.70 6.99 32.51
C VAL A 137 29.05 6.36 32.13
N ALA A 138 29.60 6.68 30.95
CA ALA A 138 30.84 6.06 30.48
C ALA A 138 32.04 6.46 31.35
N THR A 139 32.83 5.46 31.72
CA THR A 139 34.13 5.65 32.36
C THR A 139 35.15 6.24 31.39
N GLU A 140 36.23 6.83 31.90
CA GLU A 140 37.30 7.42 31.08
C GLU A 140 37.90 6.40 30.09
N THR A 141 38.10 5.16 30.54
CA THR A 141 38.56 4.04 29.69
C THR A 141 37.56 3.72 28.57
N GLN A 142 36.25 3.74 28.86
CA GLN A 142 35.21 3.50 27.86
C GLN A 142 35.09 4.63 26.84
N ARG A 143 35.33 5.89 27.26
CA ARG A 143 35.34 7.07 26.37
C ARG A 143 36.56 7.09 25.44
N GLN A 144 37.71 6.63 25.92
CA GLN A 144 38.93 6.51 25.10
C GLN A 144 38.91 5.28 24.18
N SER A 145 38.01 4.32 24.44
CA SER A 145 37.73 3.20 23.54
C SER A 145 36.57 3.51 22.58
N SER A 146 36.38 2.68 21.54
CA SER A 146 35.20 2.73 20.66
C SER A 146 33.86 2.36 21.36
N GLY A 147 33.78 2.43 22.69
CA GLY A 147 32.66 1.92 23.48
C GLY A 147 31.31 2.57 23.15
N LEU A 148 31.31 3.84 22.73
CA LEU A 148 30.09 4.56 22.32
C LEU A 148 29.54 4.04 20.99
N ALA A 149 30.38 3.45 20.14
CA ALA A 149 29.99 2.93 18.84
C ALA A 149 29.12 1.68 18.96
N VAL A 150 29.36 0.81 19.95
CA VAL A 150 28.62 -0.47 20.09
C VAL A 150 27.11 -0.29 20.26
N PRO A 151 26.60 0.50 21.22
CA PRO A 151 25.15 0.69 21.38
C PRO A 151 24.53 1.42 20.19
N LEU A 152 25.22 2.42 19.62
CA LEU A 152 24.71 3.16 18.47
C LEU A 152 24.62 2.30 17.21
N LEU A 153 25.67 1.53 16.91
CA LEU A 153 25.67 0.58 15.79
C LEU A 153 24.61 -0.50 15.96
N THR A 154 24.34 -0.93 17.20
CA THR A 154 23.27 -1.88 17.49
C THR A 154 21.90 -1.30 17.12
N VAL A 155 21.60 -0.06 17.54
CA VAL A 155 20.34 0.62 17.16
C VAL A 155 20.24 0.78 15.64
N VAL A 156 21.32 1.20 14.98
CA VAL A 156 21.35 1.36 13.52
C VAL A 156 21.14 0.01 12.82
N ALA A 157 21.76 -1.08 13.28
CA ALA A 157 21.60 -2.40 12.68
C ALA A 157 20.17 -2.94 12.82
N ILE A 158 19.55 -2.78 13.99
CA ILE A 158 18.16 -3.19 14.23
C ILE A 158 17.22 -2.39 13.33
N MET A 159 17.35 -1.06 13.32
CA MET A 159 16.48 -0.19 12.52
C MET A 159 16.72 -0.35 11.01
N GLY A 160 17.97 -0.55 10.59
CA GLY A 160 18.31 -0.84 9.20
C GLY A 160 17.68 -2.15 8.73
N THR A 161 17.78 -3.21 9.53
CA THR A 161 17.16 -4.52 9.21
C THR A 161 15.63 -4.40 9.11
N TYR A 162 15.00 -3.69 10.05
CA TYR A 162 13.56 -3.42 10.00
C TYR A 162 13.18 -2.59 8.76
N GLY A 163 13.97 -1.57 8.41
CA GLY A 163 13.79 -0.75 7.21
C GLY A 163 13.86 -1.58 5.92
N ILE A 164 14.80 -2.53 5.83
CA ILE A 164 14.94 -3.45 4.70
C ILE A 164 13.70 -4.37 4.60
N ALA A 165 13.23 -4.93 5.71
CA ALA A 165 12.00 -5.74 5.70
C ALA A 165 10.78 -4.93 5.21
N GLY A 166 10.66 -3.67 5.65
CA GLY A 166 9.64 -2.73 5.17
C GLY A 166 9.76 -2.43 3.68
N LEU A 167 10.99 -2.21 3.18
CA LEU A 167 11.27 -1.99 1.76
C LEU A 167 10.79 -3.17 0.91
N VAL A 168 11.16 -4.40 1.28
CA VAL A 168 10.74 -5.62 0.56
C VAL A 168 9.21 -5.74 0.54
N CYS A 169 8.54 -5.49 1.66
CA CYS A 169 7.08 -5.52 1.71
C CYS A 169 6.42 -4.45 0.83
N ALA A 170 7.02 -3.27 0.71
CA ALA A 170 6.51 -2.20 -0.13
C ALA A 170 6.75 -2.45 -1.63
N ILE A 171 7.84 -3.12 -2.00
CA ILE A 171 8.05 -3.63 -3.36
C ILE A 171 6.97 -4.66 -3.70
N MET A 172 6.73 -5.63 -2.80
CA MET A 172 5.66 -6.62 -3.01
C MET A 172 4.28 -5.98 -3.17
N GLY A 173 3.97 -4.96 -2.36
CA GLY A 173 2.73 -4.20 -2.49
C GLY A 173 2.59 -3.51 -3.84
N THR A 174 3.68 -2.92 -4.34
CA THR A 174 3.71 -2.30 -5.68
C THR A 174 3.47 -3.35 -6.78
N VAL A 175 4.22 -4.46 -6.75
CA VAL A 175 4.13 -5.53 -7.76
C VAL A 175 2.73 -6.14 -7.81
N LYS A 176 2.14 -6.44 -6.64
CA LYS A 176 0.79 -7.01 -6.57
C LYS A 176 -0.27 -6.04 -7.04
N ALA A 177 -0.16 -4.77 -6.65
CA ALA A 177 -1.06 -3.73 -7.12
C ALA A 177 -1.05 -3.57 -8.65
N THR A 178 0.12 -3.70 -9.29
CA THR A 178 0.25 -3.69 -10.76
C THR A 178 -0.41 -4.91 -11.41
N ARG A 179 -0.41 -6.06 -10.75
CA ARG A 179 -1.02 -7.32 -11.24
C ARG A 179 -2.54 -7.41 -11.02
N GLY A 180 -3.16 -6.44 -10.36
CA GLY A 180 -4.57 -6.53 -9.98
C GLY A 180 -4.81 -7.40 -8.73
N GLU A 181 -3.75 -7.76 -8.00
CA GLU A 181 -3.83 -8.60 -6.80
C GLU A 181 -3.91 -7.74 -5.54
N LEU A 182 -4.84 -8.09 -4.64
CA LEU A 182 -4.91 -7.47 -3.32
C LEU A 182 -3.66 -7.81 -2.50
N TRP A 183 -3.11 -6.80 -1.82
CA TRP A 183 -1.98 -6.95 -0.93
C TRP A 183 -2.25 -6.29 0.41
N THR A 184 -2.02 -7.04 1.48
CA THR A 184 -2.04 -6.54 2.85
C THR A 184 -0.66 -6.74 3.46
N TYR A 185 -0.12 -5.66 4.04
CA TYR A 185 1.18 -5.74 4.71
C TYR A 185 1.11 -6.65 5.94
N PRO A 186 2.20 -7.36 6.29
CA PRO A 186 2.30 -8.01 7.57
C PRO A 186 2.11 -7.00 8.72
N ARG A 187 1.40 -7.41 9.78
CA ARG A 187 1.06 -6.52 10.90
C ARG A 187 2.27 -5.92 11.62
N LEU A 188 3.43 -6.57 11.55
CA LEU A 188 4.68 -6.03 12.11
C LEU A 188 5.24 -4.84 11.31
N ILE A 189 4.86 -4.72 10.03
CA ILE A 189 5.36 -3.72 9.10
C ILE A 189 4.34 -2.58 8.89
N ALA A 190 3.05 -2.89 8.94
CA ALA A 190 1.99 -1.88 8.87
C ALA A 190 0.92 -2.17 9.91
N TRP A 191 0.78 -1.27 10.89
CA TRP A 191 -0.29 -1.34 11.87
C TRP A 191 -1.63 -0.92 11.25
N PRO A 192 -2.74 -1.59 11.59
CA PRO A 192 -4.06 -1.29 11.02
C PRO A 192 -4.68 -0.03 11.67
N LEU A 193 -4.06 1.13 11.45
CA LEU A 193 -4.45 2.40 12.06
C LEU A 193 -5.66 3.04 11.36
N SER A 194 -5.80 2.82 10.05
CA SER A 194 -6.90 3.32 9.25
C SER A 194 -7.66 2.18 8.54
N LYS A 195 -8.98 2.34 8.43
CA LYS A 195 -9.88 1.41 7.72
C LYS A 195 -10.00 1.79 6.24
N GLY A 196 -10.03 0.80 5.35
CA GLY A 196 -10.16 0.95 3.89
C GLY A 196 -11.57 1.27 3.47
#